data_AF-A0A9P8HRG3-F1
#
_entry.id   AF-A0A9P8HRG3-F1
#
_cell.length_a   1.000
_cell.length_b   1.000
_cell.length_c   1.000
_cell.angle_alpha   90.00
_cell.angle_beta   90.00
_cell.angle_gamma   90.00
#
_symmetry.space_group_name_H-M   'P 1'
#
loop_
_entity.id
_entity.type
_entity.pdbx_description
1 polymer ?
#
loop_
_entity_poly.entity_id
_entity_poly.type
_entity_poly.pdbx_seq_one_letter_code
_entity_poly.pdbx_strand_id
1 'polypeptide(L)' 'MDYSAVVIPVTKANKNIDVFDEGYTPLNDVDSMNWKAYDADAYDGAPVGLQIVARKHEEEKVWAIAKIVCAALKAAEAH' A
#
# COMPACT_ATOMS: atom_id res chain seq x y z
N MET A 1 11.44 12.42 -14.80
CA MET A 1 10.51 11.27 -14.79
C MET A 1 9.11 11.87 -14.86
N ASP A 2 8.47 11.79 -16.03
CA ASP A 2 7.15 12.41 -16.28
C ASP A 2 6.07 11.33 -16.32
N TYR A 3 5.82 10.68 -15.19
CA TYR A 3 4.81 9.63 -15.07
C TYR A 3 3.63 10.13 -14.25
N SER A 4 2.41 9.91 -14.77
CA SER A 4 1.19 10.22 -14.04
C SER A 4 1.00 9.18 -12.94
N ALA A 5 0.94 9.64 -11.69
CA ALA A 5 0.71 8.79 -10.53
C ALA A 5 -0.49 9.30 -9.74
N VAL A 6 -1.33 8.37 -9.27
CA VAL A 6 -2.45 8.65 -8.37
C VAL A 6 -2.30 7.78 -7.14
N VAL A 7 -2.44 8.38 -5.96
CA VAL A 7 -2.43 7.69 -4.67
C VAL A 7 -3.85 7.67 -4.13
N ILE A 8 -4.33 6.48 -3.79
CA ILE A 8 -5.67 6.29 -3.22
C ILE A 8 -5.50 5.57 -1.87
N PRO A 9 -6.09 6.08 -0.78
CA PRO A 9 -6.14 5.33 0.47
C PRO A 9 -6.99 4.08 0.27
N VAL A 10 -6.38 2.90 0.47
CA VAL A 10 -7.01 1.58 0.23
C VAL A 10 -7.51 0.94 1.51
N THR A 11 -6.76 1.04 2.58
CA THR A 11 -7.08 0.40 3.86
C THR A 11 -6.33 1.10 4.99
N LYS A 12 -6.56 0.67 6.22
CA LYS A 12 -5.72 1.02 7.38
C LYS A 12 -4.87 -0.18 7.74
N ALA A 13 -3.63 0.07 8.13
CA ALA A 13 -2.77 -0.95 8.69
C ALA A 13 -3.44 -1.53 9.94
N ASN A 14 -3.41 -2.85 10.08
CA ASN A 14 -4.07 -3.56 11.17
C ASN A 14 -3.06 -4.48 11.83
N LYS A 15 -2.70 -4.18 13.07
CA LYS A 15 -1.69 -4.95 13.82
C LYS A 15 -2.00 -6.43 14.01
N ASN A 16 -3.25 -6.86 13.86
CA ASN A 16 -3.62 -8.28 14.00
C ASN A 16 -3.40 -9.08 12.71
N ILE A 17 -3.22 -8.41 11.58
CA ILE A 17 -3.00 -9.02 10.26
C ILE A 17 -1.57 -8.75 9.81
N ASP A 18 -1.12 -7.49 9.93
CA ASP A 18 0.23 -7.03 9.61
C ASP A 18 1.18 -7.24 10.81
N VAL A 19 1.17 -8.45 11.37
CA VAL A 19 2.13 -8.82 12.42
C VAL A 19 3.53 -8.98 11.85
N PHE A 20 4.54 -8.76 12.68
CA PHE A 20 5.93 -8.99 12.31
C PHE A 20 6.11 -10.41 11.77
N ASP A 21 6.39 -10.54 10.48
CA ASP A 21 6.67 -11.83 9.85
C ASP A 21 8.06 -12.28 10.29
N GLU A 22 8.15 -13.34 11.09
CA GLU A 22 9.41 -13.95 11.54
C GLU A 22 10.09 -14.81 10.45
N GLY A 23 9.39 -15.11 9.35
CA GLY A 23 9.86 -15.97 8.27
C GLY A 23 10.58 -15.24 7.13
N TYR A 24 10.56 -13.91 7.10
CA TYR A 24 11.29 -13.14 6.10
C TYR A 24 12.81 -13.38 6.26
N THR A 25 13.59 -13.26 5.18
CA THR A 25 15.04 -13.39 5.25
C THR A 25 15.63 -12.13 4.64
N PRO A 26 16.28 -11.26 5.43
CA PRO A 26 16.70 -9.96 4.98
C PRO A 26 17.92 -10.14 4.08
N LEU A 27 17.94 -9.45 2.94
CA LEU A 27 19.03 -9.62 1.97
C LEU A 27 20.31 -8.87 2.36
N ASN A 28 20.20 -7.82 3.18
CA ASN A 28 21.30 -6.95 3.58
C ASN A 28 21.16 -6.49 5.04
N ASP A 29 22.25 -6.01 5.65
CA ASP A 29 22.26 -5.54 7.04
C ASP A 29 21.27 -4.37 7.31
N VAL A 30 21.14 -3.46 6.35
CA VAL A 30 20.18 -2.33 6.42
C VAL A 30 18.73 -2.82 6.40
N ASP A 31 18.48 -3.87 5.63
CA ASP A 31 17.17 -4.49 5.52
C ASP A 31 16.81 -5.25 6.81
N SER A 32 17.79 -5.93 7.42
CA SER A 32 17.61 -6.57 8.73
C SER A 32 17.34 -5.55 9.85
N MET A 33 17.98 -4.38 9.81
CA MET A 33 17.72 -3.30 10.77
C MET A 33 16.29 -2.76 10.63
N ASN A 34 15.85 -2.47 9.40
CA ASN A 34 14.49 -1.97 9.16
C ASN A 34 13.44 -3.01 9.50
N TRP A 35 13.69 -4.28 9.16
CA TRP A 35 12.81 -5.37 9.51
C TRP A 35 12.70 -5.46 11.03
N LYS A 36 13.80 -5.61 11.79
CA LYS A 36 13.76 -5.65 13.27
C LYS A 36 13.16 -4.41 13.94
N ALA A 37 13.19 -3.25 13.28
CA ALA A 37 12.58 -2.03 13.76
C ALA A 37 11.08 -1.89 13.42
N TYR A 38 10.50 -2.87 12.71
CA TYR A 38 9.08 -2.91 12.41
C TYR A 38 8.27 -3.18 13.68
N ASP A 39 7.45 -2.21 14.07
CA ASP A 39 6.57 -2.28 15.23
C ASP A 39 5.11 -2.20 14.77
N ALA A 40 4.43 -3.34 14.76
CA ALA A 40 3.04 -3.44 14.31
C ALA A 40 2.07 -2.57 15.14
N ASP A 41 2.35 -2.33 16.43
CA ASP A 41 1.52 -1.45 17.27
C ASP A 41 1.74 0.04 16.92
N ALA A 42 2.95 0.42 16.50
CA ALA A 42 3.23 1.78 16.04
C ALA A 42 2.58 2.10 14.68
N TYR A 43 2.39 1.09 13.84
CA TYR A 43 1.74 1.23 12.52
C TYR A 43 0.22 0.97 12.56
N ASP A 44 -0.34 0.51 13.69
CA ASP A 44 -1.78 0.22 13.83
C ASP A 44 -2.64 1.46 13.56
N GLY A 45 -3.56 1.35 12.60
CA GLY A 45 -4.45 2.44 12.20
C GLY A 45 -3.86 3.47 11.22
N ALA A 46 -2.60 3.31 10.80
CA ALA A 46 -2.00 4.16 9.77
C ALA A 46 -2.70 3.96 8.40
N PRO A 47 -2.94 5.03 7.62
CA PRO A 47 -3.56 4.90 6.31
C PRO A 47 -2.59 4.26 5.32
N VAL A 48 -2.99 3.12 4.74
CA VAL A 48 -2.27 2.45 3.67
C VAL A 48 -2.74 3.04 2.34
N GLY A 49 -1.82 3.63 1.60
CA GLY A 49 -2.05 4.19 0.27
C GLY A 49 -1.59 3.23 -0.82
N LEU A 50 -2.41 3.03 -1.85
CA LEU A 50 -2.01 2.36 -3.09
C LEU A 50 -1.66 3.41 -4.12
N GLN A 51 -0.44 3.34 -4.64
CA GLN A 51 0.03 4.20 -5.70
C GLN A 51 -0.09 3.49 -7.05
N ILE A 52 -0.88 4.08 -7.95
CA ILE A 52 -1.04 3.63 -9.32
C ILE A 52 -0.20 4.53 -10.21
N VAL A 53 0.77 3.97 -10.93
CA VAL A 53 1.65 4.69 -11.85
C VAL A 53 1.35 4.24 -13.27
N ALA A 54 1.09 5.18 -14.19
CA ALA A 54 0.96 4.90 -15.61
C ALA A 54 1.99 5.63 -16.47
N ARG A 55 2.05 5.22 -17.74
CA ARG A 55 2.92 5.83 -18.74
C ARG A 55 2.44 7.23 -19.11
N LYS A 56 3.37 8.02 -19.63
CA LYS A 56 3.17 9.40 -20.08
C LYS A 56 2.04 9.46 -21.13
N HIS A 57 1.12 10.43 -20.98
CA HIS A 57 -0.11 10.66 -21.77
C HIS A 57 -1.33 9.75 -21.51
N GLU A 58 -1.41 9.05 -20.37
CA GLU A 58 -2.56 8.18 -20.04
C GLU A 58 -3.33 8.59 -18.76
N GLU A 59 -3.47 9.90 -18.51
CA GLU A 59 -4.12 10.44 -17.31
C GLU A 59 -5.57 9.97 -17.15
N GLU A 60 -6.35 9.91 -18.24
CA GLU A 60 -7.72 9.41 -18.20
C GLU A 60 -7.81 7.93 -17.83
N LYS A 61 -6.84 7.10 -18.26
CA LYS A 61 -6.81 5.68 -17.91
C LYS A 61 -6.47 5.48 -16.45
N VAL A 62 -5.50 6.24 -15.92
CA VAL A 62 -5.20 6.22 -14.48
C VAL A 62 -6.43 6.59 -13.67
N TRP A 63 -7.16 7.62 -14.09
CA TRP A 63 -8.36 8.04 -13.36
C TRP A 63 -9.48 7.00 -13.43
N ALA A 64 -9.68 6.37 -14.60
CA ALA A 64 -10.65 5.28 -14.75
C ALA A 64 -10.29 4.09 -13.86
N ILE A 65 -9.02 3.66 -13.85
CA ILE A 65 -8.53 2.56 -13.00
C ILE A 65 -8.68 2.94 -11.53
N ALA A 66 -8.30 4.16 -11.15
CA ALA A 66 -8.48 4.67 -9.79
C ALA A 66 -9.93 4.58 -9.31
N LYS A 67 -10.90 4.95 -10.16
CA LYS A 67 -12.32 4.83 -9.84
C LYS A 67 -12.76 3.37 -9.68
N ILE A 68 -12.33 2.48 -10.55
CA ILE A 68 -12.66 1.04 -10.47
C ILE A 68 -12.10 0.44 -9.19
N VAL A 69 -10.83 0.72 -8.88
CA VAL A 69 -10.16 0.26 -7.66
C VAL A 69 -10.88 0.80 -6.42
N CYS A 70 -11.22 2.09 -6.39
CA CYS A 70 -11.97 2.68 -5.28
C CYS A 70 -13.38 2.07 -5.12
N ALA A 71 -14.08 1.79 -6.23
CA ALA A 71 -15.39 1.14 -6.18
C ALA A 71 -15.28 -0.32 -5.68
N ALA A 72 -14.28 -1.07 -6.12
CA ALA A 72 -14.03 -2.44 -5.68
C ALA A 72 -13.68 -2.50 -4.19
N LEU A 73 -12.85 -1.56 -3.69
CA LEU A 73 -12.52 -1.46 -2.27
C LEU A 73 -13.75 -1.19 -1.41
N LYS A 74 -14.60 -0.25 -1.83
CA LYS A 74 -15.87 0.02 -1.12
C LYS A 74 -16.81 -1.18 -1.11
N ALA A 75 -16.84 -1.96 -2.19
CA ALA A 75 -17.63 -3.19 -2.25
C ALA A 75 -17.06 -4.29 -1.35
N ALA A 76 -15.73 -4.36 -1.21
CA ALA A 76 -15.05 -5.31 -0.35
C ALA A 76 -15.17 -4.95 1.15
N GLU A 77 -15.20 -3.67 1.52
CA GLU A 77 -15.43 -3.22 2.91
C GLU A 77 -16.88 -3.44 3.40
N ALA A 78 -17.83 -3.65 2.49
CA ALA A 78 -19.25 -3.83 2.82
C ALA A 78 -19.62 -5.28 3.21
N HIS A 79 -18.66 -6.20 3.19
CA HIS A 79 -18.79 -7.62 3.54
C HIS A 79 -17.95 -7.98 4.76
#